data_AF-K2E8T0-F1
#
_entry.id   AF-K2E8T0-F1
#
_cell.length_a   1.000
_cell.length_b   1.000
_cell.length_c   1.000
_cell.angle_alpha   90.00
_cell.angle_beta   90.00
_cell.angle_gamma   90.00
#
_symmetry.space_group_name_H-M   'P 1'
#
loop_
_entity.id
_entity.type
_entity.pdbx_description
1 polymer ?
#
loop_
_entity_poly.entity_id
_entity_poly.type
_entity_poly.pdbx_seq_one_letter_code
_entity_poly.pdbx_strand_id
1 'polypeptide(L)'
;MHCFKKLRPKNLLIYGLIIVFFLLFAVKTKAVMYSPGETLDPSCLPTDLNCGVYPSVSLTTSTYAVGDILFASTTNSFGLLNLGTPGQFLKATASGIAWDSIPGGGDLLSTNNLSDLASSSTARSNLGLVIGTDVQAFDSGLADIAGLSFADGNFLVGNGTNWVAESGATARTSLGLGSVENTALS
;
A
#
# COMPACT_ATOMS: atom_id res chain seq x y z
N MET A 1 46.03 -65.53 -50.69
CA MET A 1 45.65 -65.17 -49.31
C MET A 1 46.09 -63.73 -49.07
N HIS A 2 45.14 -62.83 -48.82
CA HIS A 2 45.21 -61.36 -48.70
C HIS A 2 46.05 -60.59 -49.76
N CYS A 3 45.35 -60.21 -50.83
CA CYS A 3 45.81 -59.27 -51.85
C CYS A 3 45.95 -57.86 -51.23
N PHE A 4 47.18 -57.45 -50.92
CA PHE A 4 47.50 -56.06 -50.61
C PHE A 4 47.30 -55.22 -51.87
N LYS A 5 46.23 -54.43 -51.89
CA LYS A 5 45.95 -53.48 -52.97
C LYS A 5 47.11 -52.49 -53.05
N LYS A 6 47.99 -52.70 -54.04
CA LYS A 6 49.23 -51.94 -54.28
C LYS A 6 48.88 -50.45 -54.44
N LEU A 7 49.06 -49.66 -53.38
CA LEU A 7 48.91 -48.20 -53.42
C LEU A 7 49.91 -47.67 -54.45
N ARG A 8 49.40 -47.03 -55.50
CA ARG A 8 50.25 -46.44 -56.54
C ARG A 8 51.15 -45.39 -55.88
N PRO A 9 52.45 -45.29 -56.25
CA PRO A 9 53.44 -44.47 -55.55
C PRO A 9 53.05 -42.98 -55.44
N LYS A 10 52.28 -42.46 -56.40
CA LYS A 10 51.74 -41.09 -56.35
C LYS A 10 50.76 -40.86 -55.19
N ASN A 11 50.01 -41.87 -54.78
CA ASN A 11 49.05 -41.75 -53.68
C ASN A 11 49.73 -41.84 -52.31
N LEU A 12 50.81 -42.63 -52.20
CA LEU A 12 51.58 -42.75 -50.95
C LEU A 12 52.25 -41.41 -50.57
N LEU A 13 52.73 -40.67 -51.57
CA LEU A 13 53.35 -39.35 -51.37
C LEU A 13 52.32 -38.30 -50.93
N ILE A 14 51.09 -38.37 -51.48
CA ILE A 14 49.98 -37.49 -51.10
C ILE A 14 49.51 -37.79 -49.68
N TYR A 15 49.30 -39.06 -49.31
CA TYR A 15 48.91 -39.41 -47.93
C TYR A 15 50.00 -39.11 -46.92
N GLY A 16 51.27 -39.33 -47.27
CA GLY A 16 52.41 -38.94 -46.44
C GLY A 16 52.46 -37.43 -46.20
N LEU A 17 52.23 -36.62 -47.24
CA LEU A 17 52.21 -35.17 -47.12
C LEU A 17 51.01 -34.68 -46.29
N ILE A 18 49.84 -35.31 -46.40
CA ILE A 18 48.66 -34.99 -45.58
C ILE A 18 48.92 -35.32 -44.10
N ILE A 19 49.55 -36.47 -43.80
CA ILE A 19 49.87 -36.87 -42.43
C ILE A 19 50.95 -35.96 -41.83
N VAL A 20 51.99 -35.63 -42.60
CA VAL A 20 53.04 -34.69 -42.19
C VAL A 20 52.46 -33.28 -41.99
N PHE A 21 51.53 -32.85 -42.84
CA PHE A 21 50.80 -31.59 -42.65
C PHE A 21 49.93 -31.62 -41.38
N PHE A 22 49.24 -32.71 -41.09
CA PHE A 22 48.46 -32.86 -39.86
C PHE A 22 49.32 -32.93 -38.58
N LEU A 23 50.54 -33.48 -38.67
CA LEU A 23 51.50 -33.58 -37.56
C LEU A 23 52.29 -32.29 -37.34
N LEU A 24 52.68 -31.58 -38.40
CA LEU A 24 53.39 -30.30 -38.33
C LEU A 24 52.44 -29.13 -38.04
N PHE A 25 51.20 -29.20 -38.54
CA PHE A 25 50.13 -28.23 -38.29
C PHE A 25 49.00 -28.88 -37.50
N ALA A 26 49.33 -29.54 -36.39
CA ALA A 26 48.33 -29.99 -35.44
C ALA A 26 47.45 -28.78 -35.08
N VAL A 27 46.19 -28.81 -35.52
CA VAL A 27 45.20 -27.80 -35.13
C VAL A 27 44.96 -28.02 -33.66
N LYS A 28 45.78 -27.36 -32.83
CA LYS A 28 45.50 -27.22 -31.41
C LYS A 28 44.29 -26.30 -31.34
N THR A 29 43.09 -26.86 -31.51
CA THR A 29 41.90 -26.20 -30.99
C THR A 29 42.12 -26.15 -29.48
N LYS A 30 42.65 -25.03 -29.02
CA LYS A 30 42.68 -24.66 -27.62
C LYS A 30 41.21 -24.55 -27.24
N ALA A 31 40.61 -25.65 -26.77
CA ALA A 31 39.49 -25.51 -25.87
C ALA A 31 40.09 -24.81 -24.64
N VAL A 32 39.96 -23.49 -24.60
CA VAL A 32 40.21 -22.73 -23.38
C VAL A 32 39.10 -23.21 -22.44
N MET A 33 39.42 -24.21 -21.63
CA MET A 33 38.60 -24.57 -20.49
C MET A 33 38.62 -23.35 -19.60
N TYR A 34 37.51 -22.61 -19.61
CA TYR A 34 37.30 -21.46 -18.76
C TYR A 34 37.50 -21.92 -17.31
N SER A 35 38.39 -21.25 -16.59
CA SER A 35 38.51 -21.48 -15.15
C SER A 35 37.19 -21.04 -14.50
N PRO A 36 36.69 -21.72 -13.46
CA PRO A 36 35.49 -21.27 -12.75
C PRO A 36 35.67 -19.81 -12.31
N GLY A 37 34.90 -18.89 -12.89
CA GLY A 37 34.96 -17.45 -12.60
C GLY A 37 35.21 -16.52 -13.79
N GLU A 38 35.60 -17.02 -14.96
CA GLU A 38 35.66 -16.15 -16.14
C GLU A 38 34.25 -15.94 -16.74
N THR A 39 33.96 -14.70 -17.18
CA THR A 39 32.60 -14.24 -17.55
C THR A 39 32.32 -14.46 -19.05
N LEU A 40 31.09 -14.81 -19.42
CA LEU A 40 30.69 -15.13 -20.80
C LEU A 40 30.51 -13.88 -21.71
N ASP A 41 31.15 -12.76 -21.39
CA ASP A 41 31.09 -11.54 -22.22
C ASP A 41 32.19 -11.56 -23.30
N PRO A 42 31.83 -11.68 -24.60
CA PRO A 42 32.78 -11.80 -25.70
C PRO A 42 33.62 -10.54 -25.96
N SER A 43 33.37 -9.43 -25.25
CA SER A 43 34.15 -8.19 -25.36
C SER A 43 35.33 -8.09 -24.38
N CYS A 44 35.51 -9.08 -23.50
CA CYS A 44 36.46 -9.04 -22.39
C CYS A 44 37.75 -9.82 -22.64
N LEU A 45 38.92 -9.19 -22.43
CA LEU A 45 40.20 -9.89 -22.41
C LEU A 45 40.47 -10.49 -21.01
N PRO A 46 41.21 -11.63 -20.90
CA PRO A 46 41.54 -12.25 -19.62
C PRO A 46 42.34 -11.37 -18.63
N THR A 47 42.87 -10.24 -19.08
CA THR A 47 43.61 -9.27 -18.26
C THR A 47 42.76 -8.12 -17.72
N ASP A 48 41.50 -8.01 -18.15
CA ASP A 48 40.65 -6.90 -17.77
C ASP A 48 40.05 -7.13 -16.38
N LEU A 49 40.55 -6.37 -15.41
CA LEU A 49 40.29 -6.56 -13.97
C LEU A 49 38.80 -6.45 -13.57
N ASN A 50 37.91 -5.97 -14.44
CA ASN A 50 36.49 -5.72 -14.13
C ASN A 50 35.53 -5.96 -15.30
N CYS A 51 35.92 -6.78 -16.28
CA CYS A 51 35.10 -6.92 -17.48
C CYS A 51 33.87 -7.80 -17.24
N GLY A 52 32.69 -7.28 -17.58
CA GLY A 52 31.38 -7.87 -17.23
C GLY A 52 30.86 -7.49 -15.83
N VAL A 53 31.62 -6.73 -15.04
CA VAL A 53 31.13 -6.12 -13.80
C VAL A 53 30.42 -4.83 -14.19
N TYR A 54 29.09 -4.92 -14.36
CA TYR A 54 28.21 -3.74 -14.36
C TYR A 54 28.57 -2.86 -13.17
N PRO A 55 28.51 -1.52 -13.28
CA PRO A 55 29.09 -0.62 -12.28
C PRO A 55 28.68 -1.08 -10.89
N SER A 56 29.65 -1.59 -10.14
CA SER A 56 29.44 -1.99 -8.76
C SER A 56 29.24 -0.69 -8.01
N VAL A 57 27.97 -0.35 -7.82
CA VAL A 57 27.60 0.85 -7.10
C VAL A 57 28.16 0.70 -5.68
N SER A 58 29.06 1.61 -5.32
CA SER A 58 29.71 1.59 -4.01
C SER A 58 28.67 1.85 -2.92
N LEU A 59 28.55 0.90 -2.00
CA LEU A 59 27.82 1.10 -0.75
C LEU A 59 28.71 1.91 0.19
N THR A 60 28.40 3.20 0.36
CA THR A 60 29.23 4.12 1.17
C THR A 60 29.16 3.87 2.67
N THR A 61 28.29 2.97 3.14
CA THR A 61 28.04 2.71 4.57
C THR A 61 28.04 1.21 4.86
N SER A 62 29.00 0.70 5.66
CA SER A 62 29.12 -0.73 5.98
C SER A 62 28.33 -1.18 7.21
N THR A 63 27.61 -0.28 7.88
CA THR A 63 26.80 -0.58 9.08
C THR A 63 25.33 -0.52 8.71
N TYR A 64 24.69 -1.68 8.56
CA TYR A 64 23.24 -1.82 8.37
C TYR A 64 22.66 -2.68 9.50
N ALA A 65 21.44 -2.38 9.89
CA ALA A 65 20.64 -3.13 10.84
C ALA A 65 19.48 -3.85 10.13
N VAL A 66 18.87 -4.81 10.82
CA VAL A 66 17.64 -5.44 10.34
C VAL A 66 16.54 -4.39 10.27
N GLY A 67 15.92 -4.25 9.10
CA GLY A 67 14.84 -3.29 8.85
C GLY A 67 15.27 -2.01 8.13
N ASP A 68 16.58 -1.80 7.94
CA ASP A 68 17.05 -0.72 7.07
C ASP A 68 16.70 -0.99 5.60
N ILE A 69 16.61 0.10 4.83
CA ILE A 69 16.26 0.05 3.40
C ILE A 69 17.41 0.62 2.59
N LEU A 70 17.85 -0.13 1.59
CA LEU A 70 18.76 0.35 0.56
C LEU A 70 17.97 0.96 -0.59
N PHE A 71 18.34 2.17 -1.02
CA PHE A 71 17.65 2.88 -2.09
C PHE A 71 18.64 3.59 -3.02
N ALA A 72 18.27 3.77 -4.29
CA ALA A 72 19.08 4.56 -5.21
C ALA A 72 19.05 6.04 -4.77
N SER A 73 20.16 6.54 -4.22
CA SER A 73 20.28 7.90 -3.71
C SER A 73 20.63 8.90 -4.81
N THR A 74 21.38 8.46 -5.82
CA THR A 74 21.72 9.23 -7.01
C THR A 74 21.74 8.29 -8.23
N THR A 75 21.99 8.83 -9.43
CA THR A 75 22.07 8.06 -10.68
C THR A 75 23.02 6.86 -10.59
N ASN A 76 24.07 6.94 -9.76
CA ASN A 76 25.11 5.91 -9.67
C ASN A 76 25.48 5.54 -8.22
N SER A 77 24.61 5.83 -7.25
CA SER A 77 24.88 5.55 -5.83
C SER A 77 23.65 5.05 -5.10
N PHE A 78 23.84 4.01 -4.27
CA PHE A 78 22.84 3.57 -3.30
C PHE A 78 23.11 4.24 -1.96
N GLY A 79 22.06 4.74 -1.31
CA GLY A 79 22.07 5.21 0.06
C GLY A 79 21.34 4.23 0.99
N LEU A 80 21.61 4.35 2.28
CA LEU A 80 20.92 3.61 3.33
C LEU A 80 19.90 4.54 4.01
N LEU A 81 18.66 4.10 4.10
CA LEU A 81 17.64 4.69 4.96
C LEU A 81 17.47 3.79 6.18
N ASN A 82 17.93 4.24 7.34
CA ASN A 82 17.82 3.49 8.59
C ASN A 82 16.35 3.18 8.91
N LEU A 83 16.10 2.10 9.66
CA LEU A 83 14.76 1.72 10.12
C LEU A 83 14.03 2.90 10.80
N GLY A 84 12.79 3.13 10.37
CA GLY A 84 11.93 4.17 10.92
C GLY A 84 11.37 3.82 12.31
N THR A 85 10.69 4.78 12.94
CA THR A 85 9.93 4.56 14.17
C THR A 85 8.58 3.92 13.88
N PRO A 86 7.96 3.18 14.82
CA PRO A 86 6.62 2.63 14.65
C PRO A 86 5.60 3.69 14.19
N GLY A 87 4.78 3.34 13.21
CA GLY A 87 3.77 4.24 12.63
C GLY A 87 4.29 5.12 11.49
N GLN A 88 5.59 5.11 11.19
CA GLN A 88 6.11 5.75 9.98
C GLN A 88 5.88 4.88 8.75
N PHE A 89 5.69 5.53 7.61
CA PHE A 89 5.55 4.89 6.30
C PHE A 89 6.60 5.47 5.33
N LEU A 90 6.89 4.75 4.25
CA LEU A 90 7.77 5.24 3.21
C LEU A 90 7.04 6.25 2.34
N LYS A 91 7.62 7.45 2.22
CA LYS A 91 7.13 8.52 1.36
C LYS A 91 8.15 8.83 0.28
N ALA A 92 7.67 8.93 -0.96
CA ALA A 92 8.42 9.52 -2.04
C ALA A 92 8.49 11.04 -1.86
N THR A 93 9.68 11.60 -2.00
CA THR A 93 9.97 13.04 -1.95
C THR A 93 10.47 13.51 -3.31
N ALA A 94 10.64 14.81 -3.50
CA ALA A 94 11.24 15.34 -4.73
C ALA A 94 12.66 14.83 -5.02
N SER A 95 13.37 14.34 -3.98
CA SER A 95 14.79 14.00 -4.06
C SER A 95 15.11 12.55 -3.64
N GLY A 96 14.10 11.69 -3.45
CA GLY A 96 14.32 10.30 -3.02
C GLY A 96 13.19 9.75 -2.17
N ILE A 97 13.51 8.85 -1.24
CA ILE A 97 12.56 8.27 -0.28
C ILE A 97 12.95 8.65 1.15
N ALA A 98 11.96 8.83 2.02
CA ALA A 98 12.17 9.07 3.44
C ALA A 98 11.05 8.40 4.25
N TRP A 99 11.30 8.14 5.53
CA TRP A 99 10.22 7.86 6.47
C TRP A 99 9.45 9.14 6.73
N ASP A 100 8.13 9.06 6.61
CA ASP A 100 7.25 10.14 7.01
C ASP A 100 6.23 9.62 8.03
N SER A 101 5.74 10.53 8.85
CA SER A 101 4.53 10.34 9.64
C SER A 101 3.38 10.99 8.89
N ILE A 102 2.19 10.40 8.87
CA ILE A 102 1.05 11.05 8.20
C ILE A 102 0.75 12.32 9.02
N PRO A 103 0.96 13.54 8.48
CA PRO A 103 0.72 14.75 9.24
C PRO A 103 -0.79 14.95 9.37
N GLY A 104 -1.29 15.01 10.59
CA GLY A 104 -2.73 15.07 10.86
C GLY A 104 -3.29 13.65 11.01
N GLY A 105 -3.91 13.39 12.16
CA GLY A 105 -4.54 12.12 12.52
C GLY A 105 -5.83 11.81 11.74
N GLY A 106 -5.87 12.13 10.45
CA GLY A 106 -6.95 11.80 9.54
C GLY A 106 -7.02 10.31 9.19
N ASP A 107 -6.08 9.51 9.68
CA ASP A 107 -6.31 8.08 9.83
C ASP A 107 -7.43 7.86 10.85
N LEU A 108 -8.33 6.92 10.57
CA LEU A 108 -9.39 6.46 11.49
C LEU A 108 -8.80 5.69 12.69
N LEU A 109 -7.80 6.27 13.36
CA LEU A 109 -7.30 5.79 14.63
C LEU A 109 -8.45 5.88 15.62
N SER A 110 -8.88 4.73 16.14
CA SER A 110 -10.02 4.64 17.06
C SER A 110 -9.87 5.53 18.30
N THR A 111 -8.64 5.89 18.67
CA THR A 111 -8.31 6.79 19.78
C THR A 111 -8.37 8.28 19.45
N ASN A 112 -8.33 8.69 18.18
CA ASN A 112 -8.40 10.11 17.81
C ASN A 112 -9.81 10.68 18.03
N ASN A 113 -10.85 9.87 17.83
CA ASN A 113 -12.25 10.29 17.95
C ASN A 113 -12.55 11.59 17.18
N LEU A 114 -11.96 11.72 15.98
CA LEU A 114 -12.10 12.88 15.10
C LEU A 114 -11.68 14.22 15.75
N SER A 115 -10.84 14.20 16.79
CA SER A 115 -10.38 15.41 17.49
C SER A 115 -9.55 16.35 16.61
N ASP A 116 -8.98 15.84 15.53
CA ASP A 116 -8.21 16.58 14.54
C ASP A 116 -9.02 16.94 13.28
N LEU A 117 -10.33 16.65 13.27
CA LEU A 117 -11.18 17.01 12.15
C LEU A 117 -11.31 18.53 12.04
N ALA A 118 -10.62 19.10 11.05
CA ALA A 118 -10.58 20.55 10.86
C ALA A 118 -11.95 21.21 10.61
N SER A 119 -12.90 20.47 10.01
CA SER A 119 -14.24 20.97 9.71
C SER A 119 -15.29 19.87 9.76
N SER A 120 -16.16 19.92 10.78
CA SER A 120 -17.26 18.96 10.91
C SER A 120 -18.33 19.11 9.83
N SER A 121 -18.53 20.32 9.28
CA SER A 121 -19.48 20.55 8.19
C SER A 121 -19.02 19.89 6.89
N THR A 122 -17.75 20.06 6.54
CA THR A 122 -17.14 19.41 5.37
C THR A 122 -17.18 17.90 5.49
N ALA A 123 -16.91 17.35 6.68
CA ALA A 123 -17.01 15.91 6.92
C ALA A 123 -18.43 15.38 6.66
N ARG A 124 -19.48 16.07 7.14
CA ARG A 124 -20.87 15.69 6.86
C ARG A 124 -21.18 15.73 5.37
N SER A 125 -20.74 16.78 4.67
CA SER A 125 -20.90 16.89 3.22
C SER A 125 -20.19 15.77 2.46
N ASN A 126 -18.98 15.37 2.88
CA ASN A 126 -18.26 14.26 2.28
C ASN A 126 -18.95 12.90 2.51
N LEU A 127 -19.65 12.75 3.64
CA LEU A 127 -20.52 11.59 3.90
C LEU A 127 -21.85 11.67 3.13
N GLY A 128 -22.10 12.76 2.41
CA GLY A 128 -23.35 12.98 1.68
C GLY A 128 -24.54 13.32 2.58
N LEU A 129 -24.31 13.75 3.83
CA LEU A 129 -25.37 14.08 4.78
C LEU A 129 -25.68 15.58 4.77
N VAL A 130 -26.96 15.90 4.55
CA VAL A 130 -27.51 17.24 4.66
C VAL A 130 -28.42 17.32 5.89
N ILE A 131 -28.08 18.21 6.83
CA ILE A 131 -28.93 18.47 8.00
C ILE A 131 -30.27 19.06 7.53
N GLY A 132 -31.37 18.50 8.03
CA GLY A 132 -32.74 18.83 7.63
C GLY A 132 -33.26 17.98 6.47
N THR A 133 -32.40 17.21 5.79
CA THR A 133 -32.81 16.27 4.73
C THR A 133 -32.55 14.82 5.16
N ASP A 134 -31.30 14.49 5.46
CA ASP A 134 -30.87 13.13 5.81
C ASP A 134 -30.81 12.93 7.32
N VAL A 135 -30.49 13.99 8.05
CA VAL A 135 -30.39 14.00 9.51
C VAL A 135 -31.21 15.16 10.07
N GLN A 136 -32.09 14.89 11.02
CA GLN A 136 -32.87 15.93 11.68
C GLN A 136 -31.95 16.92 12.39
N ALA A 137 -32.16 18.22 12.17
CA ALA A 137 -31.46 19.26 12.92
C ALA A 137 -31.81 19.12 14.41
N PHE A 138 -30.82 19.34 15.28
CA PHE A 138 -31.10 19.37 16.71
C PHE A 138 -32.20 20.40 16.99
N ASP A 139 -33.25 19.94 17.67
CA ASP A 139 -34.40 20.72 18.06
C ASP A 139 -34.79 20.30 19.48
N SER A 140 -34.88 21.27 20.39
CA SER A 140 -35.17 21.00 21.79
C SER A 140 -36.59 20.47 22.00
N GLY A 141 -37.56 20.92 21.21
CA GLY A 141 -38.93 20.44 21.30
C GLY A 141 -39.07 19.00 20.83
N LEU A 142 -38.32 18.60 19.80
CA LEU A 142 -38.26 17.20 19.39
C LEU A 142 -37.56 16.32 20.44
N ALA A 143 -36.55 16.86 21.13
CA ALA A 143 -35.91 16.17 22.25
C ALA A 143 -36.88 15.98 23.43
N ASP A 144 -37.70 16.98 23.75
CA ASP A 144 -38.77 16.85 24.75
C ASP A 144 -39.74 15.73 24.37
N ILE A 145 -40.25 15.75 23.13
CA ILE A 145 -41.20 14.74 22.61
C ILE A 145 -40.59 13.34 22.70
N ALA A 146 -39.32 13.18 22.30
CA ALA A 146 -38.61 11.91 22.36
C ALA A 146 -38.40 11.40 23.80
N GLY A 147 -38.41 12.31 24.79
CA GLY A 147 -38.28 12.00 26.22
C GLY A 147 -39.60 11.72 26.93
N LEU A 148 -40.76 11.89 26.28
CA LEU A 148 -42.06 11.64 26.90
C LEU A 148 -42.33 10.14 27.11
N SER A 149 -43.03 9.82 28.20
CA SER A 149 -43.46 8.45 28.48
C SER A 149 -44.54 8.00 27.48
N PHE A 150 -44.29 6.87 26.80
CA PHE A 150 -45.23 6.21 25.88
C PHE A 150 -46.32 5.42 26.61
N ALA A 151 -46.97 6.02 27.61
CA ALA A 151 -48.10 5.37 28.28
C ALA A 151 -49.40 5.54 27.48
N ASP A 152 -50.26 4.54 27.53
CA ASP A 152 -51.59 4.60 26.91
C ASP A 152 -52.43 5.74 27.49
N GLY A 153 -53.21 6.40 26.63
CA GLY A 153 -54.07 7.52 27.01
C GLY A 153 -53.36 8.83 27.38
N ASN A 154 -52.03 8.94 27.16
CA ASN A 154 -51.31 10.20 27.28
C ASN A 154 -51.56 11.11 26.07
N PHE A 155 -51.70 12.40 26.34
CA PHE A 155 -51.85 13.47 25.36
C PHE A 155 -50.63 14.38 25.39
N LEU A 156 -50.10 14.73 24.23
CA LEU A 156 -49.00 15.69 24.11
C LEU A 156 -49.56 17.10 24.19
N VAL A 157 -49.10 17.87 25.17
CA VAL A 157 -49.56 19.24 25.44
C VAL A 157 -48.35 20.15 25.60
N GLY A 158 -48.42 21.36 25.05
CA GLY A 158 -47.43 22.40 25.31
C GLY A 158 -47.74 23.10 26.64
N ASN A 159 -46.80 23.08 27.58
CA ASN A 159 -46.98 23.75 28.88
C ASN A 159 -46.49 25.21 28.89
N GLY A 160 -46.23 25.78 27.71
CA GLY A 160 -45.64 27.12 27.52
C GLY A 160 -44.11 27.15 27.54
N THR A 161 -43.43 26.06 27.92
CA THR A 161 -41.95 25.95 27.87
C THR A 161 -41.52 24.72 27.06
N ASN A 162 -42.09 23.55 27.35
CA ASN A 162 -41.75 22.25 26.78
C ASN A 162 -43.01 21.51 26.29
N TRP A 163 -42.79 20.42 25.55
CA TRP A 163 -43.80 19.38 25.37
C TRP A 163 -43.87 18.50 26.62
N VAL A 164 -45.08 18.26 27.13
CA VAL A 164 -45.34 17.35 28.25
C VAL A 164 -46.42 16.35 27.90
N ALA A 165 -46.40 15.20 28.57
CA ALA A 165 -47.48 14.22 28.50
C ALA A 165 -48.49 14.49 29.62
N GLU A 166 -49.74 14.74 29.26
CA GLU A 166 -50.87 14.84 30.18
C GLU A 166 -51.72 13.57 30.11
N SER A 167 -52.30 13.14 31.23
CA SER A 167 -53.31 12.09 31.19
C SER A 167 -54.59 12.59 30.51
N GLY A 168 -55.39 11.68 29.94
CA GLY A 168 -56.69 12.06 29.36
C GLY A 168 -57.62 12.81 30.31
N ALA A 169 -57.57 12.55 31.62
CA ALA A 169 -58.36 13.30 32.61
C ALA A 169 -57.87 14.76 32.76
N THR A 170 -56.54 14.97 32.74
CA THR A 170 -55.93 16.31 32.79
C THR A 170 -56.27 17.08 31.53
N ALA A 171 -56.13 16.46 30.35
CA ALA A 171 -56.46 17.08 29.08
C ALA A 171 -57.94 17.51 28.99
N ARG A 172 -58.89 16.68 29.47
CA ARG A 172 -60.32 17.07 29.55
C ARG A 172 -60.54 18.27 30.48
N THR A 173 -59.77 18.38 31.55
CA THR A 173 -59.84 19.51 32.47
C THR A 173 -59.30 20.78 31.81
N SER A 174 -58.16 20.68 31.10
CA SER A 174 -57.54 21.79 30.35
C SER A 174 -58.48 22.36 29.28
N LEU A 175 -59.28 21.51 28.63
CA LEU A 175 -60.29 21.91 27.64
C LEU A 175 -61.64 22.37 28.25
N GLY A 176 -61.80 22.32 29.58
CA GLY A 176 -63.05 22.68 30.26
C GLY A 176 -64.18 21.65 30.12
N LEU A 177 -63.87 20.43 29.66
CA LEU A 177 -64.85 19.36 29.40
C LEU A 177 -65.04 18.40 30.58
N GLY A 178 -64.22 18.50 31.63
CA GLY A 178 -64.20 17.56 32.76
C GLY A 178 -65.52 17.47 33.55
N SER A 179 -66.39 18.48 33.48
CA SER A 179 -67.69 18.50 34.18
C SER A 179 -68.90 18.36 33.25
N VAL A 180 -68.71 18.47 31.93
CA VAL A 180 -69.80 18.42 30.93
C VAL A 180 -70.28 16.98 30.71
N GLU A 181 -69.38 16.00 30.85
CA GLU A 181 -69.70 14.56 30.73
C GLU A 181 -70.79 14.11 31.71
N ASN A 182 -70.92 14.78 32.87
CA ASN A 182 -71.92 14.45 33.88
C ASN A 182 -73.20 15.31 33.80
N THR A 183 -73.26 16.33 32.94
CA THR A 183 -74.46 17.19 32.80
C THR A 183 -75.39 16.74 31.67
N ALA A 184 -74.90 15.94 30.71
CA ALA A 184 -75.73 15.39 29.63
C ALA A 184 -76.58 14.16 30.06
N LEU A 185 -76.44 13.71 31.32
CA LEU A 185 -77.17 12.57 31.89
C LEU A 185 -78.12 12.97 33.05
N SER A 186 -78.34 14.26 33.28
CA SER A 186 -79.36 14.76 34.22
C SER A 186 -80.57 15.31 33.50
#